data_AF-A0A6N7ZNX2-F1
#
_entry.id   AF-A0A6N7ZNX2-F1
#
_cell.length_a   1.000
_cell.length_b   1.000
_cell.length_c   1.000
_cell.angle_alpha   90.00
_cell.angle_beta   90.00
_cell.angle_gamma   90.00
#
_symmetry.space_group_name_H-M   'P 1'
#
loop_
_entity.id
_entity.type
_entity.pdbx_description
1 polymer ?
#
loop_
_entity_poly.entity_id
_entity_poly.type
_entity_poly.pdbx_seq_one_letter_code
_entity_poly.pdbx_strand_id
1 'polypeptide(L)'
;MITISFLASLEELRAGVYVGNYSARTREMVREQVGAWSESGDAAMILQAPADQGYEFKTAGTNPRMPMDFDGVKLVRFYPERQF
;
A
#
# COMPACT_ATOMS: atom_id res chain seq x y z
N MET A 1 -0.16 22.61 -3.76
CA MET A 1 -1.55 22.09 -3.70
C MET A 1 -1.83 21.31 -4.98
N ILE A 2 -1.13 20.18 -5.15
CA ILE A 2 -1.31 19.22 -6.27
C ILE A 2 -1.32 17.85 -5.59
N THR A 3 -2.38 17.60 -4.85
CA THR A 3 -2.49 16.37 -4.06
C THR A 3 -3.99 16.10 -4.02
N ILE A 4 -4.41 14.91 -4.43
CA ILE A 4 -5.79 14.49 -4.67
C ILE A 4 -6.31 14.84 -6.08
N SER A 5 -5.85 14.14 -7.12
CA SER A 5 -6.61 14.00 -8.37
C SER A 5 -6.55 12.60 -9.02
N PHE A 6 -5.85 11.62 -8.46
CA PHE A 6 -5.81 10.25 -9.00
C PHE A 6 -6.55 9.19 -8.16
N LEU A 7 -6.75 9.42 -6.85
CA LEU A 7 -7.73 8.63 -6.09
C LEU A 7 -9.15 8.77 -6.67
N ALA A 8 -9.43 9.87 -7.39
CA ALA A 8 -10.71 10.10 -8.05
C ALA A 8 -11.07 9.06 -9.13
N SER A 9 -10.09 8.32 -9.68
CA SER A 9 -10.37 7.23 -10.62
C SER A 9 -10.51 5.87 -9.94
N LEU A 10 -10.11 5.75 -8.66
CA LEU A 10 -10.26 4.55 -7.85
C LEU A 10 -11.67 4.48 -7.27
N GLU A 11 -12.27 3.30 -7.33
CA GLU A 11 -13.57 3.07 -6.69
C GLU A 11 -13.35 3.01 -5.18
N GLU A 12 -13.91 3.99 -4.46
CA GLU A 12 -13.85 4.03 -3.01
C GLU A 12 -14.91 3.08 -2.43
N LEU A 13 -14.45 1.95 -1.90
CA LEU A 13 -15.32 0.92 -1.32
C LEU A 13 -15.73 1.29 0.12
N ARG A 14 -14.81 1.92 0.85
CA ARG A 14 -14.93 2.42 2.23
C ARG A 14 -14.02 3.63 2.40
N ALA A 15 -14.27 4.44 3.42
CA ALA A 15 -13.42 5.57 3.79
C ALA A 15 -11.94 5.16 3.80
N GLY A 16 -11.16 5.70 2.86
CA GLY A 16 -9.71 5.42 2.73
C GLY A 16 -9.34 4.08 2.09
N VAL A 17 -10.30 3.32 1.56
CA VAL A 17 -10.08 2.05 0.86
C VAL A 17 -10.50 2.18 -0.60
N TYR A 18 -9.50 2.06 -1.47
CA TYR A 18 -9.61 2.31 -2.91
C TYR A 18 -9.28 1.04 -3.69
N VAL A 19 -10.10 0.71 -4.69
CA VAL A 19 -9.91 -0.46 -5.55
C VAL A 19 -10.07 -0.09 -7.03
N GLY A 20 -9.37 -0.81 -7.90
CA GLY A 20 -9.64 -0.77 -9.33
C GLY A 20 -8.58 -1.48 -10.16
N ASN A 21 -8.87 -1.62 -11.46
CA ASN A 21 -8.00 -2.29 -12.43
C ASN A 21 -7.41 -1.25 -13.40
N TYR A 22 -6.10 -1.00 -13.28
CA TYR A 22 -5.42 0.03 -14.05
C TYR A 22 -4.16 -0.47 -14.76
N SER A 23 -3.75 0.31 -15.76
CA SER A 23 -2.50 0.12 -16.49
C SER A 23 -1.28 0.05 -15.56
N ALA A 24 -0.20 -0.60 -16.01
CA ALA A 24 1.07 -0.64 -15.29
C ALA A 24 1.59 0.76 -14.94
N ARG A 25 1.45 1.74 -15.85
CA ARG A 25 1.84 3.13 -15.62
C ARG A 25 1.09 3.76 -14.45
N THR A 26 -0.23 3.62 -14.43
CA THR A 26 -1.07 4.15 -13.34
C THR A 26 -0.70 3.51 -12.01
N ARG A 27 -0.46 2.19 -12.00
CA ARG A 27 -0.03 1.46 -10.79
C ARG A 27 1.32 1.96 -10.28
N GLU A 28 2.29 2.21 -11.14
CA GLU A 28 3.60 2.73 -10.71
C GLU A 28 3.48 4.14 -10.12
N MET A 29 2.69 5.02 -10.74
CA MET A 29 2.43 6.36 -10.21
C MET A 29 1.81 6.31 -8.81
N VAL A 30 0.82 5.43 -8.57
CA VAL A 30 0.22 5.26 -7.23
C VAL A 30 1.25 4.70 -6.25
N ARG A 31 2.10 3.77 -6.69
CA ARG A 31 3.17 3.16 -5.87
C ARG A 31 4.19 4.20 -5.38
N GLU A 32 4.60 5.13 -6.24
CA GLU A 32 5.50 6.23 -5.87
C GLU A 32 4.84 7.18 -4.86
N GLN A 33 3.57 7.54 -5.07
CA GLN A 33 2.83 8.44 -4.17
C GLN A 33 2.62 7.83 -2.79
N VAL A 34 2.23 6.55 -2.71
CA VAL A 34 2.07 5.83 -1.43
C VAL A 34 3.40 5.78 -0.68
N GLY A 35 4.52 5.58 -1.38
CA GLY A 35 5.86 5.63 -0.78
C GLY A 35 6.20 7.00 -0.18
N ALA A 36 5.67 8.09 -0.75
CA ALA A 36 5.88 9.44 -0.26
C ALA A 36 5.00 9.82 0.95
N TRP A 37 4.01 9.00 1.33
CA TRP A 37 3.04 9.32 2.40
C TRP A 37 3.55 9.10 3.83
N SER A 38 4.86 8.95 4.02
CA SER A 38 5.46 8.61 5.32
C SER A 38 5.29 9.66 6.42
N GLU A 39 4.94 10.91 6.09
CA GLU A 39 4.90 12.03 7.06
C GLU A 39 3.52 12.30 7.66
N SER A 40 2.43 11.81 7.06
CA SER A 40 1.05 12.26 7.40
C SER A 40 0.05 11.14 7.69
N GLY A 41 0.46 9.87 7.71
CA GLY A 41 -0.42 8.76 8.05
C GLY A 41 0.10 7.39 7.60
N ASP A 42 -0.75 6.38 7.79
CA ASP A 42 -0.50 5.02 7.35
C ASP A 42 -1.16 4.75 6.01
N ALA A 43 -0.44 4.07 5.12
CA ALA A 43 -0.97 3.63 3.84
C ALA A 43 -0.51 2.21 3.53
N ALA A 44 -1.37 1.45 2.89
CA ALA A 44 -1.04 0.16 2.31
C ALA A 44 -1.57 0.09 0.88
N MET A 45 -0.76 -0.45 -0.02
CA MET A 45 -1.11 -0.65 -1.42
C MET A 45 -0.83 -2.09 -1.81
N ILE A 46 -1.77 -2.72 -2.52
CA ILE A 46 -1.63 -4.05 -3.13
C ILE A 46 -1.74 -3.88 -4.65
N LEU A 47 -0.86 -4.54 -5.40
CA LEU A 47 -0.89 -4.56 -6.86
C LEU A 47 -0.63 -5.96 -7.39
N GLN A 48 -1.29 -6.31 -8.50
CA GLN A 48 -1.03 -7.56 -9.21
C GLN A 48 0.42 -7.61 -9.71
N ALA A 49 1.10 -8.74 -9.48
CA ALA A 49 2.49 -8.95 -9.84
C ALA A 49 2.74 -10.43 -10.17
N PRO A 50 3.74 -10.77 -11.01
CA PRO A 50 4.13 -12.14 -11.29
C PRO A 50 4.95 -12.73 -10.14
N ALA A 51 4.40 -12.68 -8.93
CA ALA A 51 4.93 -13.31 -7.72
C ALA A 51 4.06 -14.52 -7.37
N ASP A 52 4.55 -15.41 -6.50
CA ASP A 52 3.85 -16.65 -6.12
C ASP A 52 2.45 -16.40 -5.54
N GLN A 53 2.26 -15.25 -4.86
CA GLN A 53 0.95 -14.84 -4.31
C GLN A 53 0.03 -14.19 -5.36
N GLY A 54 0.51 -13.93 -6.58
CA GLY A 54 -0.19 -13.18 -7.61
C GLY A 54 -0.23 -11.67 -7.39
N TYR A 55 0.36 -11.17 -6.31
CA TYR A 55 0.44 -9.75 -5.98
C TYR A 55 1.70 -9.40 -5.20
N GLU A 56 2.01 -8.11 -5.21
CA GLU A 56 2.92 -7.45 -4.28
C GLU A 56 2.14 -6.44 -3.45
N PHE A 57 2.67 -6.11 -2.28
CA PHE A 57 2.17 -4.99 -1.50
C PHE A 57 3.29 -4.14 -0.92
N LYS A 58 2.95 -2.90 -0.60
CA LYS A 58 3.80 -1.94 0.09
C LYS A 58 3.00 -1.27 1.19
N THR A 59 3.70 -0.87 2.24
CA THR A 59 3.15 -0.01 3.28
C THR A 59 4.02 1.23 3.42
N ALA A 60 3.43 2.32 3.90
CA ALA A 60 4.09 3.54 4.33
C ALA A 60 3.47 4.02 5.65
N GLY A 61 4.22 4.80 6.41
CA GLY A 61 3.81 5.29 7.72
C GLY A 61 4.43 4.51 8.88
N THR A 62 3.81 4.63 10.05
CA THR A 62 4.31 4.12 11.34
C THR A 62 3.51 2.92 11.85
N ASN A 63 2.63 2.34 11.03
CA ASN A 63 1.80 1.21 11.41
C ASN A 63 2.63 0.05 12.01
N PRO A 64 2.18 -0.57 13.11
CA PRO A 64 2.81 -1.77 13.66
C PRO A 64 2.75 -2.99 12.73
N ARG A 65 1.96 -2.94 11.65
CA ARG A 65 1.86 -3.98 10.62
C ARG A 65 2.86 -3.71 9.51
N MET A 66 4.03 -4.32 9.62
CA MET A 66 5.11 -4.13 8.66
C MET A 66 5.25 -5.35 7.74
N PRO A 67 5.51 -5.15 6.45
CA PRO A 67 5.87 -6.22 5.53
C PRO A 67 7.13 -6.94 6.03
N MET A 68 7.15 -8.27 5.92
CA MET A 68 8.35 -9.09 6.12
C MET A 68 8.44 -10.14 5.01
N ASP A 69 9.66 -10.51 4.63
CA ASP A 69 9.89 -11.68 3.80
C ASP A 69 9.98 -12.92 4.69
N PHE A 70 9.25 -13.97 4.31
CA PHE A 70 9.30 -15.27 4.95
C PHE A 70 9.42 -16.35 3.86
N ASP A 71 10.65 -16.80 3.63
CA ASP A 71 10.95 -17.84 2.64
C ASP A 71 10.45 -17.50 1.22
N GLY A 72 10.68 -16.26 0.79
CA GLY A 72 10.23 -15.76 -0.52
C GLY A 72 8.76 -15.33 -0.56
N VAL A 73 8.02 -15.51 0.53
CA VAL A 73 6.62 -15.09 0.67
C VAL A 73 6.58 -13.78 1.47
N LYS A 74 6.06 -12.70 0.87
CA LYS A 74 5.79 -11.46 1.60
C LYS A 74 4.59 -11.63 2.52
N LEU A 75 4.79 -11.44 3.82
CA LEU A 75 3.78 -11.51 4.87
C LEU A 75 3.72 -10.18 5.64
N VAL A 76 2.72 -10.03 6.50
CA VAL A 76 2.60 -8.90 7.42
C VAL A 76 2.95 -9.38 8.82
N ARG A 77 4.01 -8.82 9.40
CA ARG A 77 4.32 -8.99 10.83
C ARG A 77 3.58 -7.93 11.62
N PHE A 78 2.94 -8.35 12.71
CA PHE A 78 2.37 -7.43 13.68
C PHE A 78 3.35 -7.24 14.84
N TYR A 79 3.79 -6.00 15.06
CA TYR A 79 4.53 -5.61 16.24
C TYR A 79 3.54 -5.07 17.28
N PRO A 80 3.22 -5.81 18.37
CA PRO A 80 2.46 -5.21 19.45
C PRO A 80 3.22 -3.98 19.94
N GLU A 81 2.53 -2.86 20.17
CA GLU A 81 3.15 -1.66 20.73
C GLU A 81 3.94 -2.05 21.99
N ARG A 82 5.13 -1.45 22.17
CA ARG A 82 5.90 -1.60 23.41
C ARG A 82 4.98 -1.20 24.57
N GLN A 83 4.56 -2.17 25.37
CA GLN A 83 3.99 -1.94 26.68
C GLN A 83 5.10 -1.34 27.56
N PHE A 84 5.16 -0.01 27.66
CA PHE A 84 5.79 0.70 28.77
C PHE A 84 5.01 1.98 29.05
#